data_AF-A0A855MRY6-F1
#
_entry.id   AF-A0A855MRY6-F1
#
_cell.length_a   1.000
_cell.length_b   1.000
_cell.length_c   1.000
_cell.angle_alpha   90.00
_cell.angle_beta   90.00
_cell.angle_gamma   90.00
#
_symmetry.space_group_name_H-M   'P 1'
#
loop_
_entity.id
_entity.type
_entity.pdbx_description
1 polymer ?
#
loop_
_entity_poly.entity_id
_entity_poly.type
_entity_poly.pdbx_seq_one_letter_code
_entity_poly.pdbx_strand_id
1 'polypeptide(L)'
;MKSRSIGKRIMSIVIIIFILFGLSIIFNTTSLTKSNAGLESYKNLSDQVNNITEVETAFFEASLNFKDYLGNYEKNFENGFRGNLSKIESYMNDLLDTTEESTSLVYINESLNTYEYNFDKIVQLNSRANTFLSEYDKLSKSFIQQLNNFNTLTKQYSVLAFSLLSEDPVVTVQNINEEVKKYFSSKSSSDKNNVLNMFSTFKDNLAFVEFGLTNDELKNAFSELMENLDSLENTFNQIFTAIESQGPIIGQMKQVKL
;
A
#
# COMPACT_ATOMS: atom_id res chain seq x y z
N MET A 1 -97.84 -15.62 -27.01
CA MET A 1 -96.54 -15.14 -26.49
C MET A 1 -95.44 -15.72 -27.36
N LYS A 2 -94.64 -14.86 -28.02
CA LYS A 2 -93.61 -15.24 -29.01
C LYS A 2 -92.55 -16.18 -28.39
N SER A 3 -92.35 -17.36 -28.98
CA SER A 3 -91.18 -18.20 -28.71
C SER A 3 -89.92 -17.46 -29.16
N ARG A 4 -89.26 -16.74 -28.25
CA ARG A 4 -87.86 -16.36 -28.47
C ARG A 4 -87.11 -17.68 -28.64
N SER A 5 -86.66 -17.96 -29.85
CA SER A 5 -86.19 -19.29 -30.26
C SER A 5 -85.12 -19.79 -29.30
N ILE A 6 -85.26 -21.04 -28.86
CA ILE A 6 -84.31 -21.76 -28.01
C ILE A 6 -82.86 -21.59 -28.52
N GLY A 7 -82.67 -21.49 -29.85
CA GLY A 7 -81.40 -21.19 -30.49
C GLY A 7 -80.74 -19.87 -30.06
N LYS A 8 -81.49 -18.77 -29.83
CA LYS A 8 -80.91 -17.50 -29.34
C LYS A 8 -80.41 -17.62 -27.89
N ARG A 9 -81.09 -18.39 -27.04
CA ARG A 9 -80.65 -18.67 -25.67
C ARG A 9 -79.38 -19.52 -25.66
N ILE A 10 -79.32 -20.57 -26.47
CA ILE A 10 -78.13 -21.40 -26.64
C ILE A 10 -76.96 -20.56 -27.15
N MET A 11 -77.17 -19.70 -28.15
CA MET A 11 -76.13 -18.80 -28.67
C MET A 11 -75.60 -17.83 -27.62
N SER A 12 -76.46 -17.23 -26.79
CA SER A 12 -76.03 -16.37 -25.67
C SER A 12 -75.19 -17.12 -24.64
N ILE A 13 -75.55 -18.37 -24.30
CA ILE A 13 -74.77 -19.20 -23.38
C ILE A 13 -73.37 -19.47 -23.96
N VAL A 14 -73.29 -19.84 -25.23
CA VAL A 14 -72.02 -20.08 -25.94
C VAL A 14 -71.14 -18.82 -25.93
N ILE A 15 -71.71 -17.65 -26.22
CA ILE A 15 -70.98 -16.37 -26.20
C ILE A 15 -70.44 -16.07 -24.80
N ILE A 16 -71.24 -16.25 -23.75
CA ILE A 16 -70.82 -16.03 -22.36
C ILE A 16 -69.67 -16.98 -21.99
N ILE A 17 -69.76 -18.26 -22.38
CA ILE A 17 -68.69 -19.24 -22.15
C ILE A 17 -67.41 -18.80 -22.85
N PHE A 18 -67.48 -18.34 -24.10
CA PHE A 18 -66.31 -17.83 -24.84
C PHE A 18 -65.69 -16.60 -24.19
N ILE A 19 -66.50 -15.66 -23.69
CA ILE A 19 -66.00 -14.47 -22.99
C ILE A 19 -65.29 -14.88 -21.68
N LEU A 20 -65.90 -15.75 -20.88
CA LEU A 20 -65.31 -16.24 -19.63
C LEU A 20 -64.00 -17.01 -19.90
N PHE A 21 -63.98 -17.82 -20.96
CA PHE A 21 -62.79 -18.56 -21.37
C PHE A 21 -61.67 -17.61 -21.83
N GLY A 22 -61.99 -16.59 -22.64
CA GLY A 22 -61.04 -15.57 -23.07
C GLY A 22 -60.46 -14.76 -21.91
N LEU A 23 -61.31 -14.33 -20.96
CA LEU A 23 -60.87 -13.65 -19.73
C LEU A 23 -59.93 -14.54 -18.89
N SER A 24 -60.23 -15.84 -18.79
CA SER A 24 -59.38 -16.80 -18.07
C SER A 24 -58.01 -16.97 -18.72
N ILE A 25 -57.93 -17.03 -20.05
CA ILE A 25 -56.66 -17.08 -20.80
C ILE A 25 -55.86 -15.80 -20.53
N ILE A 26 -56.46 -14.62 -20.67
CA ILE A 26 -55.79 -13.33 -20.44
C ILE A 26 -55.26 -13.24 -19.01
N PHE A 27 -56.07 -13.62 -18.02
CA PHE A 27 -55.65 -13.64 -16.61
C PHE A 27 -54.45 -14.58 -16.40
N ASN A 28 -54.51 -15.80 -16.94
CA ASN A 28 -53.40 -16.76 -16.82
C ASN A 28 -52.12 -16.26 -17.49
N THR A 29 -52.19 -15.74 -18.71
CA THR A 29 -51.00 -15.20 -19.42
C THR A 29 -50.42 -14.00 -18.68
N THR A 30 -51.25 -13.09 -18.19
CA THR A 30 -50.78 -11.92 -17.43
C THR A 30 -50.15 -12.34 -16.10
N SER A 31 -50.77 -13.31 -15.41
CA SER A 31 -50.25 -13.88 -14.16
C SER A 31 -48.91 -14.57 -14.37
N LEU A 32 -48.78 -15.40 -15.41
CA LEU A 32 -47.52 -16.05 -15.78
C LEU A 32 -46.43 -15.03 -16.11
N THR A 33 -46.75 -14.00 -16.89
CA THR A 33 -45.79 -12.94 -17.25
C THR A 33 -45.28 -12.21 -16.02
N LYS A 34 -46.18 -11.83 -15.10
CA LYS A 34 -45.82 -11.15 -13.84
C LYS A 34 -45.02 -12.07 -12.90
N SER A 35 -45.40 -13.35 -12.81
CA SER A 35 -44.68 -14.34 -12.01
C SER A 35 -43.25 -14.53 -12.52
N ASN A 36 -43.09 -14.63 -13.85
CA ASN A 36 -41.78 -14.78 -14.47
C ASN A 36 -40.90 -13.54 -14.25
N ALA A 37 -41.46 -12.34 -14.39
CA ALA A 37 -40.76 -11.09 -14.07
C ALA A 37 -40.37 -11.00 -12.57
N GLY A 38 -41.23 -11.47 -11.67
CA GLY A 38 -40.92 -11.55 -10.24
C GLY A 38 -39.78 -12.52 -9.92
N LEU A 39 -39.75 -13.68 -10.58
CA LEU A 39 -38.65 -14.65 -10.47
C LEU A 39 -37.34 -14.08 -11.00
N GLU A 40 -37.38 -13.38 -12.13
CA GLU A 40 -36.20 -12.71 -12.71
C GLU A 40 -35.66 -11.61 -11.78
N SER A 41 -36.54 -10.79 -11.21
CA SER A 41 -36.16 -9.78 -10.23
C SER A 41 -35.55 -10.40 -8.96
N TYR A 42 -36.12 -11.51 -8.45
CA TYR A 42 -35.55 -12.22 -7.30
C TYR A 42 -34.16 -12.78 -7.60
N LYS A 43 -33.97 -13.34 -8.80
CA LYS A 43 -32.67 -13.83 -9.24
C LYS A 43 -31.65 -12.70 -9.31
N ASN A 44 -31.99 -11.57 -9.93
CA ASN A 44 -31.08 -10.43 -10.04
C ASN A 44 -30.70 -9.87 -8.65
N LEU A 45 -31.66 -9.77 -7.73
CA LEU A 45 -31.38 -9.38 -6.35
C LEU A 45 -30.45 -10.37 -5.63
N SER A 46 -30.64 -11.67 -5.83
CA SER A 46 -29.75 -12.70 -5.28
C SER A 46 -28.34 -12.58 -5.85
N ASP A 47 -28.20 -12.35 -7.16
CA ASP A 47 -26.90 -12.18 -7.82
C ASP A 47 -26.19 -10.91 -7.31
N GLN A 48 -26.94 -9.80 -7.15
CA GLN A 48 -26.41 -8.57 -6.55
C GLN A 48 -25.93 -8.76 -5.10
N VAL A 49 -26.71 -9.45 -4.25
CA VAL A 49 -26.31 -9.75 -2.86
C VAL A 49 -25.06 -10.61 -2.82
N ASN A 50 -24.95 -11.60 -3.72
CA ASN A 50 -23.75 -12.43 -3.82
C ASN A 50 -22.54 -11.57 -4.20
N ASN A 51 -22.65 -10.72 -5.23
CA ASN A 51 -21.54 -9.85 -5.64
C ASN A 51 -21.11 -8.88 -4.53
N ILE A 52 -22.06 -8.29 -3.79
CA ILE A 52 -21.74 -7.44 -2.62
C ILE A 52 -20.97 -8.23 -1.56
N THR A 53 -21.41 -9.45 -1.24
CA THR A 53 -20.75 -10.33 -0.26
C THR A 53 -19.33 -10.68 -0.68
N GLU A 54 -19.12 -10.91 -1.97
CA GLU A 54 -17.81 -11.19 -2.54
C GLU A 54 -16.89 -9.97 -2.52
N VAL A 55 -17.42 -8.76 -2.79
CA VAL A 55 -16.69 -7.49 -2.62
C VAL A 55 -16.23 -7.31 -1.17
N GLU A 56 -17.13 -7.49 -0.20
CA GLU A 56 -16.80 -7.38 1.23
C GLU A 56 -15.71 -8.38 1.63
N THR A 57 -15.83 -9.63 1.19
CA THR A 57 -14.86 -10.70 1.48
C THR A 57 -13.49 -10.37 0.89
N ALA A 58 -13.44 -10.02 -0.39
CA ALA A 58 -12.20 -9.65 -1.05
C ALA A 58 -11.56 -8.40 -0.44
N PHE A 59 -12.35 -7.40 -0.02
CA PHE A 59 -11.83 -6.22 0.67
C PHE A 59 -11.23 -6.56 2.05
N PHE A 60 -11.89 -7.45 2.79
CA PHE A 60 -11.36 -7.94 4.06
C PHE A 60 -10.03 -8.67 3.86
N GLU A 61 -9.94 -9.56 2.87
CA GLU A 61 -8.69 -10.24 2.53
C GLU A 61 -7.61 -9.27 2.04
N ALA A 62 -7.95 -8.26 1.24
CA ALA A 62 -7.02 -7.20 0.83
C ALA A 62 -6.49 -6.44 2.06
N SER A 63 -7.36 -6.12 3.02
CA SER A 63 -6.99 -5.45 4.26
C SER A 63 -6.05 -6.29 5.14
N LEU A 64 -6.25 -7.61 5.18
CA LEU A 64 -5.32 -8.53 5.85
C LEU A 64 -3.97 -8.58 5.15
N ASN A 65 -3.96 -8.76 3.82
CA ASN A 65 -2.72 -8.74 3.04
C ASN A 65 -1.97 -7.40 3.20
N PHE A 66 -2.67 -6.27 3.24
CA PHE A 66 -2.07 -4.98 3.53
C PHE A 66 -1.39 -4.96 4.91
N LYS A 67 -2.09 -5.41 5.95
CA LYS A 67 -1.53 -5.48 7.30
C LYS A 67 -0.28 -6.35 7.36
N ASP A 68 -0.32 -7.52 6.72
CA ASP A 68 0.80 -8.45 6.71
C ASP A 68 1.97 -7.91 5.87
N TYR A 69 1.68 -7.26 4.74
CA TYR A 69 2.67 -6.53 3.94
C TYR A 69 3.40 -5.46 4.77
N LEU A 70 2.72 -4.70 5.61
CA LEU A 70 3.39 -3.72 6.48
C LEU A 70 4.34 -4.35 7.51
N GLY A 71 4.15 -5.63 7.83
CA GLY A 71 4.99 -6.37 8.77
C GLY A 71 6.38 -6.67 8.20
N ASN A 72 6.46 -7.18 6.97
CA ASN A 72 7.70 -7.68 6.39
C ASN A 72 7.97 -7.27 4.92
N TYR A 73 7.03 -6.55 4.29
CA TYR A 73 7.08 -6.08 2.90
C TYR A 73 7.31 -7.20 1.88
N GLU A 74 6.83 -8.41 2.17
CA GLU A 74 6.98 -9.53 1.27
C GLU A 74 6.08 -9.42 0.03
N LYS A 75 6.61 -9.88 -1.11
CA LYS A 75 5.94 -9.77 -2.41
C LYS A 75 4.65 -10.60 -2.51
N ASN A 76 4.56 -11.70 -1.76
CA ASN A 76 3.35 -12.53 -1.67
C ASN A 76 2.13 -11.72 -1.19
N PHE A 77 2.27 -10.91 -0.13
CA PHE A 77 1.20 -10.06 0.39
C PHE A 77 0.88 -8.90 -0.54
N GLU A 78 1.88 -8.35 -1.24
CA GLU A 78 1.64 -7.38 -2.30
C GLU A 78 0.77 -7.97 -3.41
N ASN A 79 1.11 -9.17 -3.87
CA ASN A 79 0.35 -9.87 -4.91
C ASN A 79 -1.05 -10.26 -4.41
N GLY A 80 -1.19 -10.69 -3.15
CA GLY A 80 -2.46 -11.00 -2.53
C GLY A 80 -3.38 -9.78 -2.42
N PHE A 81 -2.82 -8.63 -2.02
CA PHE A 81 -3.54 -7.36 -2.00
C PHE A 81 -4.08 -6.99 -3.39
N ARG A 82 -3.21 -6.98 -4.40
CA ARG A 82 -3.59 -6.63 -5.78
C ARG A 82 -4.60 -7.60 -6.36
N GLY A 83 -4.39 -8.90 -6.15
CA GLY A 83 -5.31 -9.93 -6.62
C GLY A 83 -6.72 -9.76 -6.04
N ASN A 84 -6.83 -9.37 -4.78
CA ASN A 84 -8.12 -9.10 -4.15
C ASN A 84 -8.77 -7.80 -4.63
N LEU A 85 -7.99 -6.74 -4.90
CA LEU A 85 -8.53 -5.55 -5.56
C LEU A 85 -9.10 -5.87 -6.94
N SER A 86 -8.40 -6.64 -7.76
CA SER A 86 -8.90 -7.04 -9.08
C SER A 86 -10.18 -7.89 -9.00
N LYS A 87 -10.35 -8.72 -7.94
CA LYS A 87 -11.63 -9.41 -7.70
C LYS A 87 -12.74 -8.41 -7.40
N ILE A 88 -12.49 -7.43 -6.52
CA ILE A 88 -13.46 -6.40 -6.18
C ILE A 88 -13.89 -5.64 -7.45
N GLU A 89 -12.95 -5.21 -8.28
CA GLU A 89 -13.25 -4.54 -9.55
C GLU A 89 -14.15 -5.39 -10.45
N SER A 90 -13.89 -6.70 -10.55
CA SER A 90 -14.73 -7.61 -11.33
C SER A 90 -16.17 -7.64 -10.81
N TYR A 91 -16.36 -7.84 -9.50
CA TYR A 91 -17.70 -7.89 -8.90
C TYR A 91 -18.41 -6.52 -8.92
N MET A 92 -17.67 -5.43 -8.80
CA MET A 92 -18.19 -4.07 -8.90
C MET A 92 -18.69 -3.76 -10.32
N ASN A 93 -17.99 -4.22 -11.36
CA ASN A 93 -18.45 -4.06 -12.74
C ASN A 93 -19.78 -4.79 -12.98
N ASP A 94 -19.93 -6.02 -12.47
CA ASP A 94 -21.20 -6.76 -12.57
C ASP A 94 -22.36 -6.04 -11.84
N LEU A 95 -22.06 -5.36 -10.73
CA LEU A 95 -23.04 -4.55 -9.99
C LEU A 95 -23.42 -3.29 -10.78
N LEU A 96 -22.45 -2.59 -11.39
CA LEU A 96 -22.69 -1.39 -12.18
C LEU A 96 -23.49 -1.69 -13.46
N ASP A 97 -23.28 -2.85 -14.07
CA ASP A 97 -23.99 -3.27 -15.29
C ASP A 97 -25.46 -3.66 -15.03
N THR A 98 -25.79 -4.08 -13.81
CA THR A 98 -27.11 -4.64 -13.45
C THR A 98 -27.97 -3.71 -12.59
N THR A 99 -27.42 -2.60 -12.12
CA THR A 99 -28.09 -1.66 -11.22
C THR A 99 -28.13 -0.28 -11.87
N GLU A 100 -29.26 0.45 -11.77
CA GLU A 100 -29.24 1.88 -12.11
C GLU A 100 -28.16 2.57 -11.26
N GLU A 101 -27.30 3.34 -11.94
CA GLU A 101 -26.10 3.97 -11.41
C GLU A 101 -26.38 4.62 -10.04
N SER A 102 -26.00 3.94 -8.96
CA SER A 102 -26.21 4.46 -7.61
C SER A 102 -24.99 5.27 -7.18
N THR A 103 -25.22 6.47 -6.63
CA THR A 103 -24.16 7.33 -6.09
C THR A 103 -23.24 6.58 -5.12
N SER A 104 -23.77 5.57 -4.41
CA SER A 104 -23.02 4.74 -3.48
C SER A 104 -22.01 3.82 -4.17
N LEU A 105 -22.36 3.19 -5.30
CA LEU A 105 -21.44 2.31 -6.05
C LEU A 105 -20.28 3.12 -6.67
N VAL A 106 -20.58 4.31 -7.18
CA VAL A 106 -19.56 5.24 -7.70
C VAL A 106 -18.59 5.64 -6.59
N TYR A 107 -19.10 5.99 -5.41
CA TYR A 107 -18.28 6.34 -4.25
C TYR A 107 -17.37 5.19 -3.79
N ILE A 108 -17.88 3.96 -3.77
CA ILE A 108 -17.09 2.76 -3.46
C ILE A 108 -15.96 2.60 -4.47
N ASN A 109 -16.25 2.73 -5.76
CA ASN A 109 -15.26 2.63 -6.82
C ASN A 109 -14.15 3.69 -6.70
N GLU A 110 -14.50 4.95 -6.44
CA GLU A 110 -13.52 6.01 -6.18
C GLU A 110 -12.67 5.75 -4.92
N SER A 111 -13.29 5.22 -3.87
CA SER A 111 -12.61 4.86 -2.62
C SER A 111 -11.61 3.72 -2.84
N LEU A 112 -11.96 2.72 -3.66
CA LEU A 112 -11.07 1.62 -4.04
C LEU A 112 -9.87 2.10 -4.85
N ASN A 113 -10.09 2.97 -5.84
CA ASN A 113 -9.00 3.59 -6.61
C ASN A 113 -8.02 4.35 -5.70
N THR A 114 -8.55 5.09 -4.72
CA THR A 114 -7.73 5.80 -3.74
C THR A 114 -6.95 4.83 -2.85
N TYR A 115 -7.58 3.71 -2.45
CA TYR A 115 -6.96 2.68 -1.64
C TYR A 115 -5.82 1.97 -2.38
N GLU A 116 -6.00 1.63 -3.66
CA GLU A 116 -4.95 1.08 -4.52
C GLU A 116 -3.79 2.05 -4.71
N TYR A 117 -4.09 3.30 -5.07
CA TYR A 117 -3.08 4.33 -5.26
C TYR A 117 -2.22 4.53 -4.02
N ASN A 118 -2.85 4.56 -2.84
CA ASN A 118 -2.13 4.68 -1.57
C ASN A 118 -1.24 3.47 -1.29
N PHE A 119 -1.73 2.26 -1.58
CA PHE A 119 -0.91 1.05 -1.47
C PHE A 119 0.32 1.11 -2.39
N ASP A 120 0.14 1.52 -3.64
CA ASP A 120 1.23 1.69 -4.60
C ASP A 120 2.29 2.68 -4.12
N LYS A 121 1.87 3.77 -3.47
CA LYS A 121 2.80 4.72 -2.85
C LYS A 121 3.61 4.09 -1.73
N ILE A 122 3.00 3.28 -0.88
CA ILE A 122 3.71 2.56 0.18
C ILE A 122 4.74 1.60 -0.42
N VAL A 123 4.35 0.81 -1.44
CA VAL A 123 5.26 -0.11 -2.15
C VAL A 123 6.46 0.65 -2.74
N GLN A 124 6.21 1.79 -3.40
CA GLN A 124 7.26 2.63 -3.97
C GLN A 124 8.20 3.22 -2.91
N LEU A 125 7.65 3.73 -1.81
CA LEU A 125 8.44 4.28 -0.71
C LEU A 125 9.33 3.21 -0.06
N ASN A 126 8.81 2.00 0.13
CA ASN A 126 9.61 0.89 0.64
C ASN A 126 10.71 0.47 -0.34
N SER A 127 10.42 0.43 -1.65
CA SER A 127 11.44 0.15 -2.68
C SER A 127 12.55 1.21 -2.67
N ARG A 128 12.21 2.49 -2.51
CA ARG A 128 13.18 3.58 -2.35
C ARG A 128 14.03 3.41 -1.09
N ALA A 129 13.40 3.10 0.04
CA ALA A 129 14.13 2.87 1.30
C ALA A 129 15.15 1.73 1.17
N ASN A 130 14.79 0.62 0.51
CA ASN A 130 15.73 -0.48 0.21
C ASN A 130 16.87 -0.05 -0.71
N THR A 131 16.59 0.80 -1.70
CA THR A 131 17.61 1.35 -2.60
C THR A 131 18.62 2.20 -1.83
N PHE A 132 18.13 3.12 -0.99
CA PHE A 132 18.98 3.94 -0.14
C PHE A 132 19.76 3.12 0.88
N LEU A 133 19.19 2.04 1.42
CA LEU A 133 19.94 1.12 2.29
C LEU A 133 21.10 0.45 1.55
N SER A 134 20.90 0.01 0.31
CA SER A 134 21.97 -0.56 -0.52
C SER A 134 23.05 0.46 -0.87
N GLU A 135 22.66 1.71 -1.13
CA GLU A 135 23.59 2.82 -1.35
C GLU A 135 24.39 3.14 -0.08
N TYR A 136 23.71 3.22 1.07
CA TYR A 136 24.32 3.41 2.38
C TYR A 136 25.38 2.32 2.67
N ASP A 137 25.06 1.05 2.43
CA ASP A 137 26.00 -0.06 2.62
C ASP A 137 27.26 0.06 1.75
N LYS A 138 27.14 0.59 0.52
CA LYS A 138 28.28 0.85 -0.36
C LYS A 138 29.11 2.03 0.11
N LEU A 139 28.45 3.14 0.43
CA LEU A 139 29.10 4.35 0.96
C LEU A 139 29.85 4.04 2.25
N SER A 140 29.23 3.29 3.17
CA SER A 140 29.83 2.92 4.45
C SER A 140 31.11 2.09 4.27
N LYS A 141 31.12 1.12 3.35
CA LYS A 141 32.34 0.34 3.02
C LYS A 141 33.44 1.24 2.44
N SER A 142 33.08 2.14 1.53
CA SER A 142 34.02 3.10 0.95
C SER A 142 34.59 4.03 2.03
N PHE A 143 33.74 4.50 2.93
CA PHE A 143 34.11 5.40 4.01
C PHE A 143 35.03 4.72 5.03
N ILE A 144 34.78 3.45 5.39
CA ILE A 144 35.71 2.64 6.20
C ILE A 144 37.09 2.54 5.54
N GLN A 145 37.16 2.33 4.22
CA GLN A 145 38.43 2.31 3.52
C GLN A 145 39.13 3.68 3.58
N GLN A 146 38.37 4.77 3.43
CA GLN A 146 38.90 6.12 3.54
C GLN A 146 39.44 6.42 4.95
N LEU A 147 38.75 5.99 6.01
CA LEU A 147 39.24 6.11 7.39
C LEU A 147 40.57 5.37 7.58
N ASN A 148 40.71 4.16 7.03
CA ASN A 148 41.96 3.39 7.09
C ASN A 148 43.10 4.06 6.32
N ASN A 149 42.80 4.58 5.13
CA ASN A 149 43.76 5.33 4.31
C ASN A 149 44.21 6.59 5.05
N PHE A 150 43.28 7.33 5.64
CA PHE A 150 43.56 8.53 6.42
C PHE A 150 44.40 8.23 7.67
N ASN A 151 44.10 7.14 8.39
CA ASN A 151 44.94 6.67 9.51
C ASN A 151 46.37 6.32 9.07
N THR A 152 46.53 5.76 7.88
CA THR A 152 47.87 5.47 7.32
C THR A 152 48.61 6.75 6.99
N LEU A 153 47.92 7.72 6.40
CA LEU A 153 48.47 9.01 6.01
C LEU A 153 48.89 9.85 7.23
N THR A 154 48.08 9.89 8.30
CA THR A 154 48.42 10.60 9.53
C THR A 154 49.67 10.00 10.19
N LYS A 155 49.80 8.66 10.20
CA LYS A 155 51.01 7.98 10.69
C LYS A 155 52.25 8.29 9.85
N GLN A 156 52.13 8.33 8.51
CA GLN A 156 53.23 8.70 7.62
C GLN A 156 53.77 10.10 7.95
N TYR A 157 52.89 11.03 8.30
CA TYR A 157 53.25 12.40 8.70
C TYR A 157 53.49 12.57 10.20
N SER A 158 53.53 11.48 10.98
CA SER A 158 53.72 11.51 12.45
C SER A 158 52.68 12.37 13.20
N VAL A 159 51.46 12.49 12.65
CA VAL A 159 50.33 13.19 13.28
C VAL A 159 49.52 12.22 14.12
N LEU A 160 49.46 12.46 15.43
CA LEU A 160 48.78 11.57 16.38
C LEU A 160 47.29 11.87 16.58
N ALA A 161 46.78 13.00 16.09
CA ALA A 161 45.43 13.48 16.39
C ALA A 161 44.33 12.43 16.13
N PHE A 162 44.44 11.68 15.03
CA PHE A 162 43.49 10.61 14.68
C PHE A 162 43.62 9.37 15.59
N SER A 163 44.83 9.07 16.08
CA SER A 163 45.08 7.95 17.01
C SER A 163 44.73 8.25 18.47
N LEU A 164 44.51 9.53 18.80
CA LEU A 164 44.13 9.99 20.14
C LEU A 164 42.62 10.02 20.36
N LEU A 165 41.83 9.67 19.34
CA LEU A 165 40.39 9.50 19.48
C LEU A 165 40.09 8.39 20.50
N SER A 166 39.04 8.59 21.29
CA SER A 166 38.66 7.67 22.37
C SER A 166 38.19 6.30 21.88
N GLU A 167 37.72 6.24 20.63
CA GLU A 167 37.29 5.03 19.95
C GLU A 167 37.91 4.99 18.55
N ASP A 168 38.16 3.79 18.05
CA ASP A 168 38.58 3.59 16.66
C ASP A 168 37.46 4.05 15.72
N PRO A 169 37.68 5.05 14.85
CA PRO A 169 36.67 5.54 13.91
C PRO A 169 36.04 4.47 13.04
N VAL A 170 36.79 3.43 12.68
CA VAL A 170 36.26 2.30 11.91
C VAL A 170 35.23 1.51 12.71
N VAL A 171 35.50 1.28 14.01
CA VAL A 171 34.58 0.61 14.91
C VAL A 171 33.33 1.45 15.13
N THR A 172 33.47 2.77 15.31
CA THR A 172 32.32 3.68 15.42
C THR A 172 31.40 3.56 14.19
N VAL A 173 31.93 3.56 12.96
CA VAL A 173 31.11 3.37 11.74
C VAL A 173 30.45 2.00 11.68
N GLN A 174 31.14 0.94 12.11
CA GLN A 174 30.56 -0.40 12.19
C GLN A 174 29.36 -0.44 13.15
N ASN A 175 29.49 0.20 14.32
CA ASN A 175 28.40 0.32 15.29
C ASN A 175 27.22 1.13 14.71
N ILE A 176 27.49 2.23 14.01
CA ILE A 176 26.46 3.00 13.30
C ILE A 176 25.73 2.11 12.28
N ASN A 177 26.45 1.30 11.50
CA ASN A 177 25.84 0.40 10.52
C ASN A 177 24.90 -0.63 11.16
N GLU A 178 25.25 -1.16 12.33
CA GLU A 178 24.40 -2.09 13.07
C GLU A 178 23.11 -1.40 13.52
N GLU A 179 23.20 -0.19 14.07
CA GLU A 179 22.05 0.58 14.50
C GLU A 179 21.17 1.06 13.33
N VAL A 180 21.75 1.35 12.16
CA VAL A 180 20.99 1.60 10.92
C VAL A 180 20.17 0.38 10.51
N LYS A 181 20.75 -0.83 10.54
CA LYS A 181 20.02 -2.07 10.21
C LYS A 181 18.92 -2.37 11.22
N LYS A 182 19.19 -2.11 12.50
CA LYS A 182 18.22 -2.23 13.57
C LYS A 182 17.05 -1.25 13.38
N TYR A 183 17.33 0.01 13.09
CA TYR A 183 16.31 1.00 12.72
C TYR A 183 15.50 0.55 11.50
N PHE A 184 16.16 0.09 10.43
CA PHE A 184 15.47 -0.35 9.22
C PHE A 184 14.48 -1.50 9.50
N SER A 185 14.84 -2.38 10.42
CA SER A 185 14.02 -3.51 10.86
C SER A 185 12.87 -3.05 11.75
N SER A 186 13.16 -2.30 12.83
CA SER A 186 12.19 -1.91 13.86
C SER A 186 11.28 -0.74 13.43
N LYS A 187 11.80 0.14 12.56
CA LYS A 187 11.20 1.40 12.12
C LYS A 187 10.86 2.34 13.28
N SER A 188 11.51 2.17 14.43
CA SER A 188 11.18 2.92 15.65
C SER A 188 11.85 4.29 15.67
N SER A 189 11.14 5.31 16.18
CA SER A 189 11.74 6.64 16.35
C SER A 189 12.90 6.63 17.36
N SER A 190 12.91 5.70 18.31
CA SER A 190 14.01 5.54 19.25
C SER A 190 15.31 5.11 18.56
N ASP A 191 15.23 4.09 17.69
CA ASP A 191 16.41 3.61 16.95
C ASP A 191 16.88 4.66 15.93
N LYS A 192 15.96 5.39 15.28
CA LYS A 192 16.29 6.53 14.42
C LYS A 192 17.13 7.57 15.19
N ASN A 193 16.62 8.02 16.33
CA ASN A 193 17.28 9.04 17.14
C ASN A 193 18.64 8.55 17.66
N ASN A 194 18.76 7.26 17.96
CA ASN A 194 20.04 6.67 18.34
C ASN A 194 21.08 6.82 17.21
N VAL A 195 20.73 6.43 15.98
CA VAL A 195 21.62 6.56 14.81
C VAL A 195 22.02 8.03 14.59
N LEU A 196 21.07 8.97 14.63
CA LEU A 196 21.36 10.40 14.45
C LEU A 196 22.32 10.93 15.53
N ASN A 197 22.13 10.53 16.78
CA ASN A 197 23.02 10.92 17.88
C ASN A 197 24.43 10.34 17.70
N MET A 198 24.55 9.11 17.20
CA MET A 198 25.85 8.50 16.90
C MET A 198 26.57 9.25 15.77
N PHE A 199 25.86 9.62 14.70
CA PHE A 199 26.44 10.47 13.64
C PHE A 199 26.92 11.82 14.18
N SER A 200 26.09 12.51 14.98
CA SER A 200 26.47 13.79 15.59
C SER A 200 27.71 13.65 16.47
N THR A 201 27.73 12.67 17.37
CA THR A 201 28.86 12.42 18.28
C THR A 201 30.13 12.10 17.50
N PHE A 202 30.01 11.31 16.43
CA PHE A 202 31.14 10.92 15.62
C PHE A 202 31.72 12.08 14.82
N LYS A 203 30.86 12.95 14.26
CA LYS A 203 31.27 14.21 13.62
C LYS A 203 32.02 15.11 14.59
N ASP A 204 31.48 15.30 15.79
CA ASP A 204 32.11 16.12 16.83
C ASP A 204 33.50 15.56 17.19
N ASN A 205 33.61 14.24 17.35
CA ASN A 205 34.87 13.56 17.63
C ASN A 205 35.89 13.76 16.49
N LEU A 206 35.47 13.61 15.23
CA LEU A 206 36.35 13.82 14.08
C LEU A 206 36.77 15.28 13.92
N ALA A 207 35.92 16.26 14.24
CA ALA A 207 36.26 17.67 14.15
C ALA A 207 37.49 18.05 15.01
N PHE A 208 37.72 17.36 16.14
CA PHE A 208 38.94 17.57 16.94
C PHE A 208 40.23 17.19 16.21
N VAL A 209 40.16 16.27 15.24
CA VAL A 209 41.32 15.84 14.45
C VAL A 209 41.83 16.97 13.58
N GLU A 210 40.94 17.83 13.06
CA GLU A 210 41.27 18.93 12.16
C GLU A 210 42.35 19.85 12.73
N PHE A 211 42.25 20.17 14.03
CA PHE A 211 43.20 21.03 14.73
C PHE A 211 44.63 20.47 14.77
N GLY A 212 44.78 19.15 14.66
CA GLY A 212 46.07 18.48 14.65
C GLY A 212 46.72 18.36 13.26
N LEU A 213 46.03 18.77 12.19
CA LEU A 213 46.50 18.58 10.82
C LEU A 213 47.41 19.74 10.39
N THR A 214 48.66 19.43 10.10
CA THR A 214 49.73 20.42 9.87
C THR A 214 50.08 20.66 8.40
N ASN A 215 49.63 19.81 7.47
CA ASN A 215 49.92 19.92 6.05
C ASN A 215 48.64 19.89 5.18
N ASP A 216 48.76 20.36 3.94
CA ASP A 216 47.61 20.50 3.04
C ASP A 216 47.06 19.16 2.53
N GLU A 217 47.91 18.15 2.36
CA GLU A 217 47.48 16.80 1.94
C GLU A 217 46.55 16.17 2.97
N LEU A 218 46.89 16.26 4.26
CA LEU A 218 46.06 15.79 5.37
C LEU A 218 44.77 16.59 5.48
N LYS A 219 44.83 17.92 5.34
CA LYS A 219 43.62 18.77 5.40
C LYS A 219 42.65 18.46 4.27
N ASN A 220 43.16 18.26 3.06
CA ASN A 220 42.33 17.86 1.91
C ASN A 220 41.71 16.48 2.13
N ALA A 221 42.52 15.49 2.53
CA ALA A 221 42.03 14.14 2.81
C ALA A 221 41.00 14.10 3.95
N PHE A 222 41.17 14.95 4.96
CA PHE A 222 40.20 15.10 6.06
C PHE A 222 38.91 15.78 5.59
N SER A 223 39.00 16.80 4.74
CA SER A 223 37.83 17.47 4.16
C SER A 223 36.99 16.49 3.34
N GLU A 224 37.62 15.71 2.46
CA GLU A 224 36.96 14.64 1.70
C GLU A 224 36.33 13.57 2.61
N LEU A 225 36.95 13.29 3.77
CA LEU A 225 36.43 12.35 4.76
C LEU A 225 35.16 12.91 5.41
N MET A 226 35.16 14.19 5.81
CA MET A 226 33.97 14.83 6.38
C MET A 226 32.82 14.93 5.36
N GLU A 227 33.10 15.24 4.09
CA GLU A 227 32.09 15.25 3.02
C GLU A 227 31.45 13.87 2.79
N ASN A 228 32.25 12.80 2.86
CA ASN A 228 31.74 11.44 2.73
C ASN A 228 30.95 10.99 3.95
N LEU A 229 31.32 11.45 5.16
CA LEU A 229 30.51 11.24 6.36
C LEU A 229 29.15 11.94 6.27
N ASP A 230 29.13 13.18 5.77
CA ASP A 230 27.88 13.91 5.51
C ASP A 230 27.02 13.19 4.48
N SER A 231 27.62 12.67 3.41
CA SER A 231 26.92 11.88 2.39
C SER A 231 26.32 10.60 2.98
N LEU A 232 27.04 9.94 3.89
CA LEU A 232 26.57 8.74 4.59
C LEU A 232 25.36 9.05 5.50
N GLU A 233 25.45 10.10 6.32
CA GLU A 233 24.33 10.54 7.16
C GLU A 233 23.13 10.99 6.32
N ASN A 234 23.36 11.75 5.24
CA ASN A 234 22.29 12.18 4.34
C ASN A 234 21.57 11.00 3.69
N THR A 235 22.29 9.94 3.32
CA THR A 235 21.69 8.71 2.79
C THR A 235 20.84 8.03 3.86
N PHE A 236 21.31 7.97 5.11
CA PHE A 236 20.48 7.51 6.22
C PHE A 236 19.21 8.37 6.40
N ASN A 237 19.33 9.68 6.27
CA ASN A 237 18.20 10.60 6.36
C ASN A 237 17.14 10.32 5.29
N GLN A 238 17.57 9.97 4.08
CA GLN A 238 16.67 9.55 3.00
C GLN A 238 15.97 8.22 3.30
N ILE A 239 16.66 7.25 3.92
CA ILE A 239 16.05 5.98 4.38
C ILE A 239 14.89 6.28 5.34
N PHE A 240 15.14 7.00 6.43
CA PHE A 240 14.07 7.22 7.42
C PHE A 240 12.96 8.10 6.87
N THR A 241 13.27 9.09 6.02
CA THR A 241 12.25 9.95 5.40
C THR A 241 11.30 9.12 4.54
N ALA A 242 11.83 8.17 3.76
CA ALA A 242 11.02 7.27 2.95
C ALA A 242 10.13 6.35 3.80
N ILE A 243 10.61 5.89 4.96
CA ILE A 243 9.85 5.06 5.90
C ILE A 243 8.76 5.88 6.60
N GLU A 244 9.09 7.03 7.19
CA GLU A 244 8.15 7.85 7.96
C GLU A 244 7.06 8.47 7.08
N SER A 245 7.35 8.74 5.80
CA SER A 245 6.35 9.21 4.82
C SER A 245 5.22 8.21 4.57
N GLN A 246 5.40 6.93 4.93
CA GLN A 246 4.35 5.93 4.82
C GLN A 246 3.29 6.08 5.91
N GLY A 247 3.65 6.62 7.09
CA GLY A 247 2.77 6.73 8.26
C GLY A 247 1.43 7.42 7.96
N PRO A 248 1.43 8.63 7.36
CA PRO A 248 0.19 9.32 6.97
C PRO A 248 -0.66 8.52 5.97
N ILE A 249 -0.03 7.86 5.00
CA ILE A 249 -0.70 7.07 3.95
C ILE A 249 -1.36 5.83 4.58
N ILE A 250 -0.63 5.13 5.46
CA ILE A 250 -1.16 3.99 6.23
C ILE A 250 -2.35 4.46 7.08
N GLY A 251 -2.26 5.65 7.69
CA GLY A 251 -3.36 6.27 8.43
C GLY A 251 -4.61 6.46 7.58
N GLN A 252 -4.47 6.98 6.35
CA GLN A 252 -5.57 7.14 5.40
C GLN A 252 -6.18 5.80 4.99
N MET A 253 -5.35 4.82 4.64
CA MET A 253 -5.82 3.49 4.25
C MET A 253 -6.62 2.79 5.36
N LYS A 254 -6.19 2.93 6.63
CA LYS A 254 -6.93 2.36 7.79
C LYS A 254 -8.28 3.05 8.05
N GLN A 255 -8.49 4.26 7.52
CA GLN A 255 -9.75 5.00 7.67
C GLN A 255 -10.75 4.66 6.56
N VAL A 256 -10.30 4.06 5.45
CA VAL A 256 -11.20 3.58 4.39
C VAL A 256 -12.06 2.46 4.97
N LYS A 257 -13.36 2.74 5.07
CA LYS A 257 -14.40 1.77 5.39
C LYS A 257 -15.30 1.69 4.17
N LEU A 258 -15.37 0.52 3.56
CA LEU A 258 -16.42 0.17 2.61
C LEU A 258 -17.71 -0.14 3.37
#